data_AF-A0A4Q3YM41-F1
#
_entry.id   AF-A0A4Q3YM41-F1
#
_cell.length_a   1.000
_cell.length_b   1.000
_cell.length_c   1.000
_cell.angle_alpha   90.00
_cell.angle_beta   90.00
_cell.angle_gamma   90.00
#
_symmetry.space_group_name_H-M   'P 1'
#
loop_
_entity.id
_entity.type
_entity.pdbx_description
1 polymer ?
#
loop_
_entity_poly.entity_id
_entity_poly.type
_entity_poly.pdbx_seq_one_letter_code
_entity_poly.pdbx_strand_id
1 'polypeptide(L)' 'MLKGADAVGVFTGAFYEREPVEARNNLDALIGMYVDGKIRPHISATLPLERAGEGIEMLDQRKVLGKVVVVMD' A
#
# COMPACT_ATOMS: atom_id res chain seq x y z
N MET A 1 -24.87 23.16 4.61
CA MET A 1 -23.77 22.68 5.48
C MET A 1 -23.24 23.87 6.30
N LEU A 2 -23.17 23.78 7.63
CA LEU A 2 -22.82 24.93 8.48
C LEU A 2 -21.32 25.31 8.43
N LYS A 3 -20.45 24.41 7.96
CA LYS A 3 -18.98 24.58 7.91
C LYS A 3 -18.34 24.29 6.54
N GLY A 4 -19.12 23.83 5.55
CA GLY A 4 -18.61 23.51 4.20
C GLY A 4 -17.50 22.44 4.15
N ALA A 5 -17.50 21.47 5.07
CA ALA A 5 -16.49 20.40 5.14
C ALA A 5 -17.16 19.03 5.26
N ASP A 6 -16.48 18.01 4.71
CA ASP A 6 -16.89 16.61 4.75
C ASP A 6 -15.90 15.76 5.55
N ALA A 7 -16.40 14.69 6.16
CA ALA A 7 -15.61 13.64 6.78
C ALA A 7 -15.93 12.31 6.09
N VAL A 8 -14.93 11.71 5.43
CA VAL A 8 -15.11 10.50 4.63
C VAL A 8 -14.25 9.38 5.21
N GLY A 9 -14.89 8.27 5.59
CA GLY A 9 -14.18 7.05 5.98
C GLY A 9 -13.68 6.29 4.75
N VAL A 10 -12.40 5.93 4.72
CA VAL A 10 -11.80 5.17 3.61
C VAL A 10 -11.34 3.81 4.13
N PHE A 11 -12.03 2.75 3.68
CA PHE A 11 -11.72 1.37 4.05
C PHE A 11 -11.43 0.56 2.80
N THR A 12 -10.14 0.50 2.41
CA THR A 12 -9.72 -0.14 1.17
C THR A 12 -10.10 -1.62 1.10
N GLY A 13 -9.89 -2.40 2.18
CA GLY A 13 -10.21 -3.83 2.19
C GLY A 13 -11.66 -4.14 1.81
N ALA A 14 -12.63 -3.49 2.49
CA ALA A 14 -14.05 -3.66 2.19
C ALA A 14 -14.44 -3.09 0.81
N PHE A 15 -13.77 -2.02 0.37
CA PHE A 15 -13.98 -1.42 -0.95
C PHE A 15 -13.57 -2.38 -2.08
N TYR A 16 -12.40 -3.03 -1.97
CA TYR A 16 -11.97 -4.03 -2.96
C TYR A 16 -12.96 -5.21 -3.09
N GLU A 17 -13.60 -5.60 -1.99
CA GLU A 17 -14.59 -6.68 -1.98
C GLU A 17 -15.95 -6.24 -2.58
N ARG A 18 -16.45 -5.06 -2.16
CA ARG A 18 -17.80 -4.60 -2.51
C ARG A 18 -17.89 -3.91 -3.86
N GLU A 19 -16.82 -3.26 -4.30
CA GLU A 19 -16.75 -2.49 -5.54
C GLU A 19 -15.56 -2.91 -6.41
N PRO A 20 -15.50 -4.18 -6.86
CA PRO A 20 -14.32 -4.74 -7.52
C PRO A 20 -13.98 -4.06 -8.86
N VAL A 21 -14.98 -3.56 -9.59
CA VAL A 21 -14.76 -2.83 -10.86
C VAL A 21 -14.06 -1.49 -10.60
N GLU A 22 -14.57 -0.71 -9.64
CA GLU A 22 -13.95 0.58 -9.29
C GLU A 22 -12.60 0.39 -8.61
N ALA A 23 -12.44 -0.66 -7.81
CA ALA A 23 -11.15 -1.01 -7.26
C ALA A 23 -10.11 -1.35 -8.34
N ARG A 24 -10.53 -2.02 -9.42
CA ARG A 24 -9.67 -2.27 -10.58
C ARG A 24 -9.31 -0.97 -11.30
N ASN A 25 -10.28 -0.09 -11.55
CA ASN A 25 -10.04 1.22 -12.16
C ASN A 25 -9.03 2.04 -11.34
N ASN A 26 -9.17 2.06 -10.01
CA ASN A 26 -8.24 2.74 -9.12
C ASN A 26 -6.83 2.13 -9.20
N LEU A 27 -6.71 0.81 -9.23
CA LEU A 27 -5.42 0.14 -9.37
C LEU A 27 -4.77 0.48 -10.71
N ASP A 28 -5.51 0.43 -11.81
CA ASP A 28 -4.98 0.75 -13.14
C ASP A 28 -4.51 2.20 -13.22
N ALA A 29 -5.22 3.14 -12.60
CA ALA A 29 -4.77 4.53 -12.47
C ALA A 29 -3.46 4.66 -11.67
N LEU A 30 -3.34 3.95 -10.54
CA LEU A 30 -2.11 3.94 -9.72
C LEU A 30 -0.92 3.37 -10.49
N ILE A 31 -1.13 2.28 -11.25
CA ILE A 31 -0.10 1.71 -12.12
C ILE A 31 0.30 2.69 -13.22
N GLY A 32 -0.67 3.38 -13.84
CA GLY A 32 -0.39 4.44 -14.81
C GLY A 32 0.51 5.54 -14.21
N MET A 33 0.20 6.01 -13.00
CA MET A 33 1.04 7.00 -12.30
C MET A 33 2.45 6.48 -11.96
N TYR A 34 2.59 5.18 -11.67
CA TYR A 34 3.90 4.55 -11.46
C TYR A 34 4.73 4.51 -12.75
N VAL A 35 4.12 4.08 -13.86
CA VAL A 35 4.77 4.05 -15.19
C VAL A 35 5.19 5.45 -15.63
N ASP A 36 4.34 6.46 -15.38
CA ASP A 36 4.62 7.88 -15.63
C ASP A 36 5.72 8.47 -14.70
N GLY A 37 6.21 7.70 -13.72
CA GLY A 37 7.20 8.16 -12.74
C GLY A 37 6.68 9.17 -11.71
N LYS A 38 5.36 9.40 -11.64
CA LYS A 38 4.70 10.28 -10.66
C LYS A 38 4.67 9.64 -9.27
N ILE A 39 4.68 8.32 -9.21
CA ILE A 39 4.79 7.55 -7.96
C ILE A 39 6.11 6.79 -7.97
N ARG A 40 6.86 6.89 -6.88
CA ARG A 40 8.08 6.12 -6.63
C ARG A 40 7.94 5.37 -5.31
N PRO A 41 7.54 4.09 -5.33
CA PRO A 41 7.43 3.28 -4.11
C PRO A 41 8.81 3.16 -3.44
N HIS A 42 8.83 3.35 -2.12
CA HIS A 42 10.05 3.17 -1.34
C HIS A 42 10.07 1.77 -0.73
N ILE A 43 11.08 0.98 -1.10
CA ILE A 43 11.35 -0.34 -0.51
C ILE A 43 12.41 -0.16 0.56
N SER A 44 12.04 -0.34 1.83
CA SER A 44 12.99 -0.24 2.95
C SER A 44 13.88 -1.47 3.05
N ALA A 45 13.37 -2.65 2.71
CA ALA A 45 14.12 -3.90 2.72
C ALA A 45 13.49 -4.95 1.81
N THR A 46 14.36 -5.83 1.28
CA THR A 46 13.97 -7.08 0.60
C THR A 46 14.63 -8.22 1.34
N LEU A 47 13.84 -9.19 1.81
CA LEU A 47 14.27 -10.30 2.65
C LEU A 47 13.85 -11.63 2.04
N PRO A 48 14.64 -12.70 2.15
CA PRO A 48 14.18 -14.04 1.80
C PRO A 48 13.12 -14.52 2.82
N LEU A 49 12.31 -15.51 2.45
CA LEU A 49 11.20 -16.01 3.25
C LEU A 49 11.63 -16.46 4.66
N GLU A 50 12.79 -17.10 4.78
CA GLU A 50 13.36 -17.58 6.05
C GLU A 50 13.58 -16.42 7.04
N ARG A 51 13.76 -15.20 6.53
CA ARG A 51 14.00 -13.98 7.31
C ARG A 51 12.76 -13.08 7.42
N ALA A 52 11.58 -13.58 7.04
CA ALA A 52 10.33 -12.80 7.13
C ALA A 52 10.04 -12.29 8.55
N GLY A 53 10.45 -13.03 9.58
CA GLY A 53 10.35 -12.61 10.98
C GLY A 53 11.09 -11.30 11.28
N GLU A 54 12.28 -11.09 10.69
CA GLU A 54 13.03 -9.84 10.84
C GLU A 54 12.25 -8.66 10.23
N GLY A 55 11.58 -8.89 9.10
CA GLY A 55 10.72 -7.87 8.48
C GLY A 55 9.56 -7.44 9.37
N ILE A 56 8.96 -8.37 10.11
CA ILE A 56 7.91 -8.09 11.09
C ILE A 56 8.47 -7.29 12.27
N GLU A 57 9.64 -7.68 12.80
CA GLU A 57 10.31 -6.95 13.87
C GLU A 57 10.66 -5.50 13.46
N MET A 58 11.11 -5.29 12.22
CA MET A 58 11.36 -3.95 11.69
C MET A 58 10.09 -3.07 11.67
N LEU A 59 8.94 -3.65 11.33
CA LEU A 59 7.65 -2.95 11.34
C LEU A 59 7.24 -2.58 12.76
N ASP A 60 7.35 -3.53 13.71
CA ASP A 60 7.03 -3.33 15.12
C ASP A 60 7.87 -2.20 15.74
N GLN A 61 9.17 -2.22 15.44
CA GLN A 61 10.12 -1.19 15.87
C GLN A 61 10.01 0.12 15.08
N ARG A 62 9.05 0.25 14.16
CA ARG A 62 8.83 1.43 13.30
C ARG A 62 10.06 1.89 12.51
N LYS A 63 10.91 0.94 12.10
CA LYS A 63 12.11 1.19 11.30
C LYS A 63 11.85 1.23 9.79
N VAL A 64 10.65 0.83 9.36
CA VAL A 64 10.25 0.78 7.95
C VAL A 64 9.68 2.11 7.50
N LEU A 65 10.31 2.71 6.49
CA LEU A 65 9.81 3.88 5.79
C LEU A 65 9.30 3.45 4.42
N GLY A 66 8.08 2.92 4.33
CA GLY A 66 7.54 2.37 3.09
C GLY A 66 7.22 0.89 3.23
N LYS A 67 7.84 0.03 2.39
CA LYS A 67 7.49 -1.39 2.28
C LYS A 67 8.69 -2.30 2.57
N VAL A 68 8.43 -3.39 3.29
CA VAL A 68 9.30 -4.59 3.31
C VAL A 68 8.75 -5.60 2.31
N VAL A 69 9.62 -6.15 1.46
CA VAL A 69 9.29 -7.16 0.46
C VAL A 69 9.91 -8.48 0.87
N VAL A 70 9.12 -9.56 0.84
CA VAL A 70 9.60 -10.92 1.08
C VAL A 70 9.65 -11.65 -0.27
N VAL A 71 10.78 -12.29 -0.57
CA VAL A 71 11.00 -13.08 -1.81
C VAL A 71 11.14 -14.57 -1.48
N MET A 72 10.78 -15.43 -2.44
CA MET A 72 10.71 -16.89 -2.27
C MET A 72 11.94 -17.63 -2.82
N ASP A 73 13.00 -16.89 -3.15
CA ASP A 73 14.20 -17.38 -3.84
C ASP A 73 15.24 -17.95 -2.87
#